data_AF-A0A494XPH8-F1
#
_entry.id   AF-A0A494XPH8-F1
#
_cell.length_a   1.000
_cell.length_b   1.000
_cell.length_c   1.000
_cell.angle_alpha   90.00
_cell.angle_beta   90.00
_cell.angle_gamma   90.00
#
_symmetry.space_group_name_H-M   'P 1'
#
loop_
_entity.id
_entity.type
_entity.pdbx_description
1 polymer ?
#
loop_
_entity_poly.entity_id
_entity_poly.type
_entity_poly.pdbx_seq_one_letter_code
_entity_poly.pdbx_strand_id
1 'polypeptide(L)'
;MAAYFKHLNYTLGDEDAQTEMDMLAEASEHVFAIADCGSRIVPLLARAPRKLTCVDISPDQLAVTRLRIALLRQVDRDVYCQFLGYTQGMTPQARRTLFAGLDLESPHRTVLEEMFHRIHWGPLVYEGKFERMLITLSKVTRAALGSACDRLFEQGDVQAQAAYFRRGFPRLRWKLVLTLLGNSTALNSLLYKGDFPEKNIPKSYLRIYSEIFERLLTQFPARSSFFLQLIFLGAIRFEQGLPVECRPDVYARAQAGLKECDVHFVEGDVMGAFGVTGGDIDYLSLSDVPSFLPDEAAVRCLQLARPYMRKGGLAVIRGHVRLVQPLLEGFKDDSLRFADVVSRETTGLWHIDAFQAI
;
A
#
# COMPACT_ATOMS: atom_id res chain seq x y z
N MET A 1 -8.70 -18.19 1.71
CA MET A 1 -7.42 -17.46 1.61
C MET A 1 -6.85 -17.44 0.20
N ALA A 2 -6.77 -18.57 -0.51
CA ALA A 2 -5.98 -18.71 -1.74
C ALA A 2 -6.56 -18.09 -3.03
N ALA A 3 -7.80 -17.60 -3.11
CA ALA A 3 -8.37 -17.12 -4.38
C ALA A 3 -8.12 -15.62 -4.61
N TYR A 4 -8.43 -14.77 -3.63
CA TYR A 4 -8.24 -13.32 -3.75
C TYR A 4 -6.79 -12.90 -4.04
N PHE A 5 -5.83 -13.45 -3.28
CA PHE A 5 -4.43 -13.06 -3.39
C PHE A 5 -3.68 -13.70 -4.57
N LYS A 6 -4.26 -14.64 -5.31
CA LYS A 6 -3.61 -15.21 -6.53
C LYS A 6 -3.68 -14.31 -7.75
N HIS A 7 -4.06 -13.05 -7.58
CA HIS A 7 -4.28 -12.11 -8.66
C HIS A 7 -3.47 -10.84 -8.42
N LEU A 8 -3.19 -10.09 -9.50
CA LEU A 8 -2.68 -8.73 -9.42
C LEU A 8 -3.72 -7.80 -8.77
N ASN A 9 -3.63 -7.62 -7.47
CA ASN A 9 -4.57 -6.81 -6.70
C ASN A 9 -4.15 -5.35 -6.66
N TYR A 10 -2.85 -5.08 -6.71
CA TYR A 10 -2.26 -3.76 -6.52
C TYR A 10 -1.11 -3.56 -7.50
N THR A 11 -0.87 -2.32 -7.89
CA THR A 11 0.31 -1.91 -8.69
C THR A 11 0.88 -0.57 -8.24
N LEU A 12 0.09 0.23 -7.53
CA LEU A 12 0.49 1.43 -6.80
C LEU A 12 0.51 1.18 -5.30
N GLY A 13 -0.40 0.35 -4.80
CA GLY A 13 -0.61 0.06 -3.38
C GLY A 13 -1.85 0.77 -2.83
N ASP A 14 -2.40 0.23 -1.76
CA ASP A 14 -3.57 0.76 -1.03
C ASP A 14 -3.21 1.36 0.33
N GLU A 15 -1.93 1.34 0.66
CA GLU A 15 -1.36 1.65 1.96
C GLU A 15 -0.42 2.86 1.90
N ASP A 16 -0.47 3.72 2.90
CA ASP A 16 0.57 4.74 3.10
C ASP A 16 1.86 4.06 3.61
N ALA A 17 2.90 4.08 2.78
CA ALA A 17 4.19 3.50 3.09
C ALA A 17 5.04 4.38 4.04
N GLN A 18 4.67 5.67 4.23
CA GLN A 18 5.40 6.57 5.13
C GLN A 18 5.35 6.04 6.57
N THR A 19 4.18 5.55 6.99
CA THR A 19 3.94 5.07 8.34
C THR A 19 4.93 3.98 8.75
N GLU A 20 5.08 2.93 7.93
CA GLU A 20 6.01 1.84 8.25
C GLU A 20 7.47 2.24 8.11
N MET A 21 7.81 3.09 7.13
CA MET A 21 9.17 3.64 7.02
C MET A 21 9.56 4.42 8.28
N ASP A 22 8.64 5.19 8.86
CA ASP A 22 8.85 5.97 10.08
C ASP A 22 8.88 5.10 11.36
N MET A 23 8.23 3.93 11.33
CA MET A 23 8.27 2.95 12.43
C MET A 23 9.56 2.10 12.41
N LEU A 24 10.17 1.91 11.24
CA LEU A 24 11.36 1.10 11.05
C LEU A 24 12.64 1.83 11.51
N ALA A 25 13.42 1.18 12.39
CA ALA A 25 14.72 1.66 12.80
C ALA A 25 15.75 1.63 11.65
N GLU A 26 16.66 2.60 11.64
CA GLU A 26 17.80 2.61 10.71
C GLU A 26 18.67 1.36 10.91
N ALA A 27 19.24 0.85 9.82
CA ALA A 27 20.21 -0.24 9.82
C ALA A 27 19.74 -1.51 10.57
N SER A 28 18.46 -1.83 10.48
CA SER A 28 17.92 -3.08 11.01
C SER A 28 18.60 -4.29 10.34
N GLU A 29 18.87 -5.37 11.08
CA GLU A 29 19.58 -6.53 10.51
C GLU A 29 18.70 -7.33 9.57
N HIS A 30 17.42 -7.50 9.91
CA HIS A 30 16.47 -8.24 9.09
C HIS A 30 15.06 -7.61 9.13
N VAL A 31 14.64 -7.10 7.97
CA VAL A 31 13.27 -6.67 7.69
C VAL A 31 12.55 -7.78 6.94
N PHE A 32 11.40 -8.21 7.44
CA PHE A 32 10.52 -9.16 6.79
C PHE A 32 9.20 -8.48 6.49
N ALA A 33 8.79 -8.44 5.22
CA ALA A 33 7.59 -7.71 4.82
C ALA A 33 6.82 -8.45 3.75
N ILE A 34 5.49 -8.32 3.80
CA ILE A 34 4.65 -8.71 2.67
C ILE A 34 4.95 -7.80 1.48
N ALA A 35 5.32 -8.39 0.36
CA ALA A 35 5.83 -7.68 -0.80
C ALA A 35 4.77 -6.76 -1.40
N ASP A 36 3.54 -7.28 -1.54
CA ASP A 36 2.50 -6.65 -2.33
C ASP A 36 3.06 -6.22 -3.71
N CYS A 37 2.74 -5.05 -4.24
CA CYS A 37 3.30 -4.54 -5.48
C CYS A 37 4.68 -3.89 -5.31
N GLY A 38 5.27 -3.94 -4.12
CA GLY A 38 6.60 -3.42 -3.80
C GLY A 38 6.66 -1.93 -3.49
N SER A 39 5.56 -1.18 -3.56
CA SER A 39 5.57 0.27 -3.26
C SER A 39 5.86 0.58 -1.79
N ARG A 40 5.53 -0.35 -0.89
CA ARG A 40 5.90 -0.29 0.53
C ARG A 40 7.32 -0.76 0.79
N ILE A 41 7.85 -1.60 -0.09
CA ILE A 41 9.18 -2.20 0.06
C ILE A 41 10.28 -1.16 -0.22
N VAL A 42 10.12 -0.33 -1.26
CA VAL A 42 11.12 0.68 -1.63
C VAL A 42 11.41 1.66 -0.48
N PRO A 43 10.41 2.22 0.24
CA PRO A 43 10.65 3.06 1.41
C PRO A 43 11.37 2.34 2.57
N LEU A 44 11.14 1.04 2.78
CA LEU A 44 11.85 0.29 3.82
C LEU A 44 13.35 0.19 3.52
N LEU A 45 13.74 0.05 2.24
CA LEU A 45 15.14 0.08 1.82
C LEU A 45 15.83 1.43 2.13
N ALA A 46 15.08 2.53 2.22
CA ALA A 46 15.65 3.83 2.58
C ALA A 46 16.19 3.85 4.03
N ARG A 47 15.75 2.91 4.88
CA ARG A 47 16.25 2.67 6.25
C ARG A 47 17.48 1.77 6.29
N ALA A 48 18.02 1.41 5.12
CA ALA A 48 19.24 0.63 4.93
C ALA A 48 19.30 -0.68 5.74
N PRO A 49 18.28 -1.55 5.66
CA PRO A 49 18.36 -2.84 6.32
C PRO A 49 19.49 -3.70 5.72
N ARG A 50 20.13 -4.53 6.54
CA ARG A 50 21.16 -5.46 6.04
C ARG A 50 20.54 -6.57 5.19
N LYS A 51 19.35 -7.02 5.58
CA LYS A 51 18.59 -8.05 4.88
C LYS A 51 17.12 -7.66 4.80
N LEU A 52 16.51 -7.92 3.65
CA LEU A 52 15.10 -7.71 3.38
C LEU A 52 14.50 -8.99 2.80
N THR A 53 13.50 -9.56 3.47
CA THR A 53 12.70 -10.67 2.94
C THR A 53 11.34 -10.15 2.51
N CYS A 54 11.06 -10.25 1.21
CA CYS A 54 9.78 -9.92 0.59
C CYS A 54 8.98 -11.21 0.37
N VAL A 55 7.85 -11.37 1.05
CA VAL A 55 6.97 -12.55 0.88
C VAL A 55 5.65 -12.18 0.21
N ASP A 56 5.17 -12.99 -0.71
CA ASP A 56 3.78 -12.91 -1.17
C ASP A 56 3.30 -14.28 -1.66
N ILE A 57 2.00 -14.52 -1.57
CA ILE A 57 1.39 -15.73 -2.16
C ILE A 57 1.13 -15.54 -3.68
N SER A 58 1.18 -14.30 -4.16
CA SER A 58 0.96 -13.94 -5.55
C SER A 58 2.27 -13.85 -6.31
N PRO A 59 2.54 -14.75 -7.28
CA PRO A 59 3.71 -14.61 -8.15
C PRO A 59 3.66 -13.32 -8.98
N ASP A 60 2.46 -12.84 -9.32
CA ASP A 60 2.23 -11.58 -10.05
C ASP A 60 2.72 -10.37 -9.22
N GLN A 61 2.35 -10.31 -7.94
CA GLN A 61 2.77 -9.21 -7.05
C GLN A 61 4.27 -9.23 -6.79
N LEU A 62 4.82 -10.42 -6.58
CA LEU A 62 6.25 -10.63 -6.47
C LEU A 62 7.01 -10.23 -7.74
N ALA A 63 6.44 -10.42 -8.92
CA ALA A 63 7.01 -9.96 -10.18
C ALA A 63 7.03 -8.41 -10.25
N VAL A 64 5.95 -7.74 -9.85
CA VAL A 64 5.89 -6.26 -9.79
C VAL A 64 6.87 -5.70 -8.74
N THR A 65 7.00 -6.36 -7.59
CA THR A 65 8.01 -5.97 -6.59
C THR A 65 9.42 -6.10 -7.15
N ARG A 66 9.74 -7.21 -7.82
CA ARG A 66 11.04 -7.40 -8.49
C ARG A 66 11.30 -6.35 -9.56
N LEU A 67 10.29 -5.98 -10.35
CA LEU A 67 10.39 -4.89 -11.32
C LEU A 67 10.80 -3.57 -10.66
N ARG A 68 10.16 -3.19 -9.54
CA ARG A 68 10.53 -1.97 -8.80
C ARG A 68 11.96 -2.02 -8.28
N ILE A 69 12.39 -3.15 -7.75
CA ILE A 69 13.77 -3.34 -7.28
C ILE A 69 14.77 -3.26 -8.43
N ALA A 70 14.48 -3.89 -9.57
CA ALA A 70 15.34 -3.83 -10.76
C ALA A 70 15.46 -2.40 -11.31
N LEU A 71 14.35 -1.65 -11.38
CA LEU A 71 14.38 -0.24 -11.76
C LEU A 71 15.18 0.59 -10.75
N LEU A 72 14.93 0.41 -9.45
CA LEU A 72 15.64 1.14 -8.39
C LEU A 72 17.16 0.94 -8.46
N ARG A 73 17.65 -0.21 -8.93
CA ARG A 73 19.10 -0.45 -9.15
C ARG A 73 19.68 0.32 -10.32
N GLN A 74 18.91 0.55 -11.38
CA GLN A 74 19.47 0.89 -12.69
C GLN A 74 19.18 2.31 -13.16
N VAL A 75 18.09 2.92 -12.70
CA VAL A 75 17.65 4.22 -13.23
C VAL A 75 17.59 5.29 -12.15
N ASP A 76 17.50 6.54 -12.57
CA ASP A 76 17.16 7.64 -11.67
C ASP A 76 15.66 7.65 -11.35
N ARG A 77 15.31 8.48 -10.36
CA ARG A 77 13.96 8.64 -9.85
C ARG A 77 12.96 9.07 -10.92
N ASP A 78 13.33 9.98 -11.82
CA ASP A 78 12.39 10.51 -12.81
C ASP A 78 12.06 9.45 -13.86
N VAL A 79 13.07 8.71 -14.33
CA VAL A 79 12.89 7.56 -15.21
C VAL A 79 12.05 6.47 -14.53
N TYR A 80 12.30 6.19 -13.24
CA TYR A 80 11.49 5.28 -12.43
C TYR A 80 10.01 5.68 -12.40
N CYS A 81 9.73 6.95 -12.08
CA CYS A 81 8.37 7.48 -12.01
C CYS A 81 7.66 7.42 -13.37
N GLN A 82 8.35 7.77 -14.46
CA GLN A 82 7.77 7.72 -15.80
C GLN A 82 7.56 6.29 -16.31
N PHE A 83 8.49 5.38 -15.98
CA PHE A 83 8.37 3.97 -16.37
C PHE A 83 7.13 3.34 -15.76
N LEU A 84 6.95 3.50 -14.45
CA LEU A 84 5.78 2.96 -13.75
C LEU A 84 4.50 3.70 -14.14
N GLY A 85 4.62 4.99 -14.50
CA GLY A 85 3.51 5.83 -14.98
C GLY A 85 2.90 6.73 -13.89
N TYR A 86 3.67 6.99 -12.84
CA TYR A 86 3.38 8.02 -11.85
C TYR A 86 3.40 9.42 -12.46
N THR A 87 4.37 9.64 -13.35
CA THR A 87 4.55 10.88 -14.10
C THR A 87 4.48 10.59 -15.60
N GLN A 88 4.14 11.62 -16.38
CA GLN A 88 4.08 11.52 -17.84
C GLN A 88 5.48 11.72 -18.43
N GLY A 89 5.72 11.20 -19.64
CA GLY A 89 6.95 11.46 -20.40
C GLY A 89 7.51 10.25 -21.13
N MET A 90 7.24 9.04 -20.64
CA MET A 90 7.76 7.81 -21.27
C MET A 90 6.77 7.19 -22.25
N THR A 91 7.22 7.04 -23.50
CA THR A 91 6.47 6.37 -24.56
C THR A 91 6.46 4.84 -24.37
N PRO A 92 5.47 4.13 -24.95
CA PRO A 92 5.44 2.67 -24.93
C PRO A 92 6.73 2.01 -25.44
N GLN A 93 7.31 2.55 -26.52
CA GLN A 93 8.55 2.04 -27.08
C GLN A 93 9.75 2.24 -26.14
N ALA A 94 9.86 3.42 -25.51
CA ALA A 94 10.92 3.68 -24.54
C ALA A 94 10.79 2.76 -23.31
N ARG A 95 9.57 2.53 -22.82
CA ARG A 95 9.28 1.58 -21.73
C ARG A 95 9.71 0.17 -22.09
N ARG A 96 9.38 -0.29 -23.30
CA ARG A 96 9.80 -1.60 -23.82
C ARG A 96 11.32 -1.74 -23.90
N THR A 97 12.00 -0.73 -24.43
CA THR A 97 13.46 -0.73 -24.54
C THR A 97 14.12 -0.76 -23.15
N LEU A 98 13.65 0.05 -22.20
CA LEU A 98 14.19 0.03 -20.84
C LEU A 98 13.96 -1.32 -20.16
N PHE A 99 12.74 -1.86 -20.24
CA PHE A 99 12.40 -3.17 -19.68
C PHE A 99 13.28 -4.30 -20.21
N ALA A 100 13.62 -4.28 -21.50
CA ALA A 100 14.51 -5.27 -22.11
C ALA A 100 15.93 -5.23 -21.50
N GLY A 101 16.38 -4.08 -21.00
CA GLY A 101 17.68 -3.91 -20.34
C GLY A 101 17.70 -4.20 -18.84
N LEU A 102 16.54 -4.40 -18.20
CA LEU A 102 16.48 -4.69 -16.76
C LEU A 102 17.06 -6.07 -16.46
N ASP A 103 17.70 -6.21 -15.30
CA ASP A 103 18.16 -7.50 -14.80
C ASP A 103 17.02 -8.18 -14.03
N LEU A 104 16.39 -9.16 -14.67
CA LEU A 104 15.22 -9.89 -14.17
C LEU A 104 15.34 -11.36 -14.58
N GLU A 105 15.12 -12.27 -13.63
CA GLU A 105 15.08 -13.71 -13.89
C GLU A 105 13.96 -14.07 -14.87
N SER A 106 14.21 -15.09 -15.71
CA SER A 106 13.32 -15.45 -16.82
C SER A 106 11.85 -15.66 -16.44
N PRO A 107 11.49 -16.38 -15.36
CA PRO A 107 10.08 -16.59 -15.01
C PRO A 107 9.34 -15.27 -14.72
N HIS A 108 9.99 -14.34 -14.02
CA HIS A 108 9.40 -13.05 -13.68
C HIS A 108 9.34 -12.11 -14.88
N ARG A 109 10.35 -12.16 -15.74
CA ARG A 109 10.34 -11.43 -17.02
C ARG A 109 9.13 -11.80 -17.85
N THR A 110 8.84 -13.09 -18.05
CA THR A 110 7.69 -13.54 -18.85
C THR A 110 6.36 -13.00 -18.30
N VAL A 111 6.15 -13.10 -16.98
CA VAL A 111 4.92 -12.57 -16.33
C VAL A 111 4.78 -11.07 -16.56
N LEU A 112 5.86 -10.31 -16.40
CA LEU A 112 5.86 -8.87 -16.61
C LEU A 112 5.66 -8.49 -18.08
N GLU A 113 6.27 -9.22 -19.01
CA GLU A 113 6.07 -9.02 -20.45
C GLU A 113 4.61 -9.21 -20.82
N GLU A 114 3.96 -10.27 -20.33
CA GLU A 114 2.53 -10.49 -20.54
C GLU A 114 1.69 -9.34 -19.96
N MET A 115 2.00 -8.87 -18.75
CA MET A 115 1.35 -7.70 -18.15
C MET A 115 1.49 -6.46 -19.04
N PHE A 116 2.72 -6.12 -19.46
CA PHE A 116 2.98 -4.97 -20.31
C PHE A 116 2.34 -5.10 -21.69
N HIS A 117 2.33 -6.29 -22.29
CA HIS A 117 1.67 -6.54 -23.56
C HIS A 117 0.17 -6.28 -23.49
N ARG A 118 -0.53 -6.72 -22.43
CA ARG A 118 -1.96 -6.46 -22.24
C ARG A 118 -2.31 -4.98 -22.19
N ILE A 119 -1.41 -4.18 -21.62
CA ILE A 119 -1.60 -2.71 -21.50
C ILE A 119 -0.91 -1.94 -22.62
N HIS A 120 -0.50 -2.61 -23.70
CA HIS A 120 0.18 -2.01 -24.85
C HIS A 120 1.41 -1.18 -24.43
N TRP A 121 2.17 -1.69 -23.46
CA TRP A 121 3.31 -1.02 -22.84
C TRP A 121 2.97 0.35 -22.26
N GLY A 122 1.75 0.52 -21.75
CA GLY A 122 1.31 1.70 -21.01
C GLY A 122 1.76 1.74 -19.53
N PRO A 123 1.26 2.71 -18.76
CA PRO A 123 1.46 2.81 -17.30
C PRO A 123 1.01 1.57 -16.55
N LEU A 124 1.86 1.01 -15.69
CA LEU A 124 1.52 -0.17 -14.88
C LEU A 124 0.79 0.20 -13.57
N VAL A 125 1.04 1.38 -13.01
CA VAL A 125 0.58 1.79 -11.66
C VAL A 125 -0.94 1.89 -11.46
N TYR A 126 -1.74 1.64 -12.49
CA TYR A 126 -3.20 1.69 -12.41
C TYR A 126 -3.86 0.34 -12.74
N GLU A 127 -3.07 -0.74 -12.77
CA GLU A 127 -3.47 -2.05 -13.28
C GLU A 127 -3.74 -3.08 -12.19
N GLY A 128 -3.69 -2.71 -10.92
CA GLY A 128 -4.25 -3.52 -9.85
C GLY A 128 -5.78 -3.39 -9.81
N LYS A 129 -6.44 -4.38 -9.20
CA LYS A 129 -7.89 -4.34 -9.00
C LYS A 129 -8.31 -3.17 -8.12
N PHE A 130 -7.53 -2.86 -7.08
CA PHE A 130 -7.80 -1.74 -6.20
C PHE A 130 -7.79 -0.41 -6.96
N GLU A 131 -6.75 -0.15 -7.74
CA GLU A 131 -6.63 1.10 -8.50
C GLU A 131 -7.74 1.22 -9.55
N ARG A 132 -8.02 0.15 -10.31
CA ARG A 132 -9.14 0.16 -11.28
C ARG A 132 -10.50 0.42 -10.63
N MET A 133 -10.71 -0.09 -9.42
CA MET A 133 -11.92 0.15 -8.65
C MET A 133 -12.02 1.62 -8.24
N LEU A 134 -10.94 2.22 -7.71
CA LEU A 134 -10.92 3.65 -7.37
C LEU A 134 -11.10 4.54 -8.61
N ILE A 135 -10.49 4.18 -9.74
CA ILE A 135 -10.64 4.90 -11.01
C ILE A 135 -12.09 4.83 -11.50
N THR A 136 -12.73 3.67 -11.38
CA THR A 136 -14.15 3.51 -11.73
C THR A 136 -15.04 4.35 -10.82
N LEU A 137 -14.78 4.32 -9.51
CA LEU A 137 -15.44 5.18 -8.54
C LEU A 137 -15.25 6.66 -8.85
N SER A 138 -14.08 7.05 -9.36
CA SER A 138 -13.82 8.44 -9.74
C SER A 138 -14.76 8.94 -10.83
N LYS A 139 -15.14 8.08 -11.77
CA LYS A 139 -16.11 8.42 -12.81
C LYS A 139 -17.48 8.71 -12.20
N VAL A 140 -17.91 7.88 -11.24
CA VAL A 140 -19.16 8.09 -10.49
C VAL A 140 -19.10 9.38 -9.66
N THR A 141 -18.00 9.58 -8.95
CA THR A 141 -17.75 10.76 -8.11
C THR A 141 -17.79 12.03 -8.96
N ARG A 142 -17.12 12.05 -10.11
CA ARG A 142 -17.11 13.19 -11.04
C ARG A 142 -18.47 13.40 -11.70
N ALA A 143 -19.21 12.35 -12.03
CA ALA A 143 -20.58 12.49 -12.55
C ALA A 143 -21.52 13.15 -11.52
N ALA A 144 -21.38 12.81 -10.23
CA ALA A 144 -22.20 13.38 -9.16
C ALA A 144 -21.81 14.82 -8.79
N LEU A 145 -20.50 15.10 -8.73
CA LEU A 145 -19.97 16.33 -8.13
C LEU A 145 -19.46 17.36 -9.15
N GLY A 146 -19.15 16.94 -10.38
CA GLY A 146 -18.65 17.80 -11.45
C GLY A 146 -17.38 18.55 -11.07
N SER A 147 -17.32 19.85 -11.38
CA SER A 147 -16.19 20.73 -11.05
C SER A 147 -15.96 20.92 -9.56
N ALA A 148 -16.88 20.48 -8.69
CA ALA A 148 -16.66 20.53 -7.26
C ALA A 148 -15.52 19.60 -6.82
N CYS A 149 -15.23 18.53 -7.58
CA CYS A 149 -14.04 17.71 -7.40
C CYS A 149 -12.77 18.54 -7.59
N ASP A 150 -12.63 19.20 -8.74
CA ASP A 150 -11.40 19.93 -9.07
C ASP A 150 -11.15 21.07 -8.08
N ARG A 151 -12.21 21.82 -7.73
CA ARG A 151 -12.15 22.88 -6.70
C ARG A 151 -11.68 22.39 -5.33
N LEU A 152 -11.91 21.13 -4.96
CA LEU A 152 -11.42 20.56 -3.70
C LEU A 152 -9.89 20.55 -3.66
N PHE A 153 -9.25 20.31 -4.80
CA PHE A 153 -7.80 20.29 -4.95
C PHE A 153 -7.23 21.66 -5.31
N GLU A 154 -8.03 22.70 -5.53
CA GLU A 154 -7.54 24.06 -5.87
C GLU A 154 -7.36 24.97 -4.65
N GLN A 155 -7.64 24.45 -3.45
CA GLN A 155 -7.57 25.21 -2.21
C GLN A 155 -6.11 25.47 -1.80
N GLY A 156 -5.83 26.67 -1.30
CA GLY A 156 -4.47 27.11 -0.96
C GLY A 156 -3.88 26.43 0.28
N ASP A 157 -4.74 26.01 1.21
CA ASP A 157 -4.36 25.31 2.43
C ASP A 157 -5.48 24.40 2.95
N VAL A 158 -5.18 23.62 3.99
CA VAL A 158 -6.12 22.68 4.59
C VAL A 158 -7.32 23.35 5.27
N GLN A 159 -7.18 24.58 5.77
CA GLN A 159 -8.28 25.30 6.42
C GLN A 159 -9.28 25.83 5.39
N ALA A 160 -8.79 26.36 4.27
CA ALA A 160 -9.60 26.72 3.11
C ALA A 160 -10.29 25.47 2.52
N GLN A 161 -9.58 24.35 2.44
CA GLN A 161 -10.15 23.07 2.02
C GLN A 161 -11.28 22.60 2.95
N ALA A 162 -11.06 22.61 4.26
CA ALA A 162 -12.08 22.24 5.23
C ALA A 162 -13.30 23.19 5.15
N ALA A 163 -13.06 24.49 4.99
CA ALA A 163 -14.11 25.48 4.81
C ALA A 163 -14.94 25.24 3.54
N TYR A 164 -14.27 24.95 2.42
CA TYR A 164 -14.92 24.58 1.16
C TYR A 164 -15.70 23.28 1.31
N PHE A 165 -15.11 22.24 1.91
CA PHE A 165 -15.78 20.97 2.14
C PHE A 165 -17.06 21.11 2.98
N ARG A 166 -17.04 21.98 4.00
CA ARG A 166 -18.20 22.22 4.88
C ARG A 166 -19.29 23.08 4.25
N ARG A 167 -18.93 24.11 3.47
CA ARG A 167 -19.86 25.15 3.00
C ARG A 167 -20.11 25.19 1.49
N GLY A 168 -19.11 24.87 0.68
CA GLY A 168 -19.15 24.98 -0.78
C GLY A 168 -19.21 23.65 -1.54
N PHE A 169 -18.88 22.54 -0.89
CA PHE A 169 -18.88 21.22 -1.50
C PHE A 169 -20.29 20.59 -1.47
N PRO A 170 -20.73 19.90 -2.53
CA PRO A 170 -22.06 19.29 -2.60
C PRO A 170 -22.17 18.02 -1.74
N ARG A 171 -22.15 18.18 -0.41
CA ARG A 171 -22.09 17.09 0.59
C ARG A 171 -23.25 16.09 0.49
N LEU A 172 -24.44 16.52 0.06
CA LEU A 172 -25.58 15.62 -0.14
C LEU A 172 -25.33 14.64 -1.30
N ARG A 173 -24.80 15.15 -2.42
CA ARG A 173 -24.42 14.30 -3.56
C ARG A 173 -23.25 13.39 -3.20
N TRP A 174 -22.30 13.91 -2.43
CA TRP A 174 -21.19 13.11 -1.91
C TRP A 174 -21.66 11.98 -1.00
N LYS A 175 -22.63 12.23 -0.11
CA LYS A 175 -23.22 11.20 0.75
C LYS A 175 -23.88 10.07 -0.08
N LEU A 176 -24.46 10.39 -1.24
CA LEU A 176 -24.99 9.36 -2.16
C LEU A 176 -23.86 8.50 -2.73
N VAL A 177 -22.74 9.11 -3.13
CA VAL A 177 -21.54 8.38 -3.56
C VAL A 177 -21.00 7.48 -2.43
N LEU A 178 -20.93 8.00 -1.20
CA LEU A 178 -20.54 7.21 -0.03
C LEU A 178 -21.52 6.08 0.30
N THR A 179 -22.80 6.22 -0.02
CA THR A 179 -23.77 5.13 0.15
C THR A 179 -23.50 3.99 -0.83
N LEU A 180 -23.05 4.31 -2.05
CA LEU A 180 -22.64 3.30 -3.03
C LEU A 180 -21.38 2.56 -2.56
N LEU A 181 -20.39 3.29 -2.03
CA LEU A 181 -19.21 2.68 -1.41
C LEU A 181 -19.57 1.88 -0.17
N GLY A 182 -20.44 2.41 0.68
CA GLY A 182 -20.89 1.75 1.91
C GLY A 182 -21.78 0.53 1.68
N ASN A 183 -22.11 0.21 0.43
CA ASN A 183 -22.81 -1.02 0.10
C ASN A 183 -21.79 -2.16 0.00
N SER A 184 -21.75 -3.02 1.04
CA SER A 184 -20.84 -4.15 1.15
C SER A 184 -20.89 -5.08 -0.06
N THR A 185 -22.04 -5.21 -0.73
CA THR A 185 -22.17 -6.05 -1.92
C THR A 185 -21.45 -5.44 -3.12
N ALA A 186 -21.47 -4.11 -3.27
CA ALA A 186 -20.77 -3.42 -4.34
C ALA A 186 -19.24 -3.47 -4.15
N LEU A 187 -18.75 -3.19 -2.93
CA LEU A 187 -17.33 -3.34 -2.58
C LEU A 187 -16.84 -4.79 -2.69
N ASN A 188 -17.60 -5.75 -2.13
CA ASN A 188 -17.23 -7.15 -2.14
C ASN A 188 -17.23 -7.75 -3.55
N SER A 189 -18.18 -7.36 -4.41
CA SER A 189 -18.22 -7.82 -5.81
C SER A 189 -17.09 -7.22 -6.65
N LEU A 190 -16.78 -5.94 -6.48
CA LEU A 190 -15.85 -5.21 -7.34
C LEU A 190 -14.38 -5.48 -6.98
N LEU A 191 -14.08 -5.66 -5.69
CA LEU A 191 -12.71 -5.89 -5.21
C LEU A 191 -12.45 -7.35 -4.87
N TYR A 192 -13.27 -7.90 -3.96
CA TYR A 192 -12.89 -9.10 -3.21
C TYR A 192 -13.54 -10.38 -3.74
N LYS A 193 -14.40 -10.29 -4.77
CA LYS A 193 -15.16 -11.42 -5.35
C LYS A 193 -15.86 -12.32 -4.32
N GLY A 194 -16.21 -11.81 -3.15
CA GLY A 194 -16.79 -12.59 -2.05
C GLY A 194 -15.88 -12.77 -0.83
N ASP A 195 -14.56 -12.56 -0.95
CA ASP A 195 -13.56 -12.84 0.09
C ASP A 195 -13.29 -11.67 1.05
N PHE A 196 -14.20 -10.68 1.16
CA PHE A 196 -13.98 -9.54 2.05
C PHE A 196 -13.96 -9.96 3.53
N PRO A 197 -12.98 -9.50 4.34
CA PRO A 197 -12.91 -9.83 5.76
C PRO A 197 -14.22 -9.59 6.50
N GLU A 198 -14.58 -10.50 7.41
CA GLU A 198 -15.76 -10.32 8.25
C GLU A 198 -15.57 -9.12 9.19
N LYS A 199 -16.34 -8.06 8.94
CA LYS A 199 -16.26 -6.82 9.72
C LYS A 199 -16.63 -7.08 11.18
N ASN A 200 -15.72 -6.77 12.10
CA ASN A 200 -15.96 -6.82 13.54
C ASN A 200 -16.03 -5.42 14.20
N ILE A 201 -15.88 -4.34 13.41
CA ILE A 201 -16.10 -2.98 13.90
C ILE A 201 -17.62 -2.70 14.02
N PRO A 202 -18.11 -2.20 15.19
CA PRO A 202 -19.53 -1.93 15.44
C PRO A 202 -20.02 -0.61 14.80
N LYS A 203 -19.62 -0.35 13.54
CA LYS A 203 -20.06 0.79 12.73
C LYS A 203 -20.56 0.28 11.37
N SER A 204 -21.50 0.99 10.76
CA SER A 204 -21.87 0.73 9.35
C SER A 204 -20.73 1.18 8.44
N TYR A 205 -20.59 0.55 7.26
CA TYR A 205 -19.59 0.99 6.27
C TYR A 205 -19.76 2.46 5.88
N LEU A 206 -21.01 2.92 5.68
CA LEU A 206 -21.29 4.32 5.42
C LEU A 206 -20.73 5.23 6.52
N ARG A 207 -20.87 4.85 7.80
CA ARG A 207 -20.32 5.63 8.91
C ARG A 207 -18.79 5.60 8.92
N ILE A 208 -18.19 4.43 8.74
CA ILE A 208 -16.72 4.26 8.66
C ILE A 208 -16.15 5.18 7.58
N TYR A 209 -16.62 5.05 6.33
CA TYR A 209 -16.11 5.87 5.23
C TYR A 209 -16.44 7.36 5.40
N SER A 210 -17.61 7.72 5.93
CA SER A 210 -17.93 9.13 6.21
C SER A 210 -16.92 9.76 7.19
N GLU A 211 -16.55 9.03 8.26
CA GLU A 211 -15.57 9.50 9.25
C GLU A 211 -14.17 9.60 8.64
N ILE A 212 -13.76 8.62 7.80
CA ILE A 212 -12.48 8.64 7.08
C ILE A 212 -12.39 9.88 6.17
N PHE A 213 -13.37 10.08 5.28
CA PHE A 213 -13.33 11.20 4.35
C PHE A 213 -13.49 12.56 5.04
N GLU A 214 -14.29 12.65 6.11
CA GLU A 214 -14.36 13.89 6.91
C GLU A 214 -12.98 14.22 7.50
N ARG A 215 -12.26 13.22 8.04
CA ARG A 215 -10.88 13.40 8.53
C ARG A 215 -9.95 13.86 7.41
N LEU A 216 -9.85 13.08 6.34
CA LEU A 216 -8.91 13.35 5.24
C LEU A 216 -9.16 14.72 4.60
N LEU A 217 -10.41 15.08 4.33
CA LEU A 217 -10.76 16.33 3.66
C LEU A 217 -10.69 17.57 4.54
N THR A 218 -10.57 17.42 5.87
CA THR A 218 -10.49 18.55 6.80
C THR A 218 -9.18 18.68 7.55
N GLN A 219 -8.32 17.63 7.54
CA GLN A 219 -7.07 17.60 8.30
C GLN A 219 -5.82 17.43 7.41
N PHE A 220 -5.98 16.97 6.17
CA PHE A 220 -4.87 16.76 5.25
C PHE A 220 -5.08 17.53 3.95
N PRO A 221 -4.00 18.06 3.33
CA PRO A 221 -4.10 18.59 1.96
C PRO A 221 -4.56 17.48 1.01
N ALA A 222 -5.66 17.67 0.28
CA ALA A 222 -6.18 16.66 -0.64
C ALA A 222 -5.16 16.30 -1.73
N ARG A 223 -4.36 17.28 -2.16
CA ARG A 223 -3.26 17.08 -3.12
C ARG A 223 -2.20 16.10 -2.63
N SER A 224 -2.00 15.93 -1.33
CA SER A 224 -0.95 15.03 -0.83
C SER A 224 -1.38 13.58 -0.68
N SER A 225 -2.66 13.26 -0.87
CA SER A 225 -3.17 11.89 -0.73
C SER A 225 -3.39 11.26 -2.10
N PHE A 226 -2.59 10.24 -2.45
CA PHE A 226 -2.81 9.46 -3.68
C PHE A 226 -4.23 8.86 -3.69
N PHE A 227 -4.71 8.43 -2.53
CA PHE A 227 -6.03 7.84 -2.35
C PHE A 227 -7.14 8.83 -2.72
N LEU A 228 -7.09 10.07 -2.19
CA LEU A 228 -8.06 11.10 -2.57
C LEU A 228 -7.95 11.46 -4.06
N GLN A 229 -6.74 11.58 -4.60
CA GLN A 229 -6.56 11.88 -6.02
C GLN A 229 -7.16 10.79 -6.91
N LEU A 230 -6.96 9.51 -6.59
CA LEU A 230 -7.58 8.41 -7.33
C LEU A 230 -9.11 8.48 -7.27
N ILE A 231 -9.69 8.71 -6.09
CA ILE A 231 -11.15 8.74 -5.89
C ILE A 231 -11.81 9.93 -6.58
N PHE A 232 -11.19 11.11 -6.60
CA PHE A 232 -11.83 12.31 -7.15
C PHE A 232 -11.39 12.65 -8.58
N LEU A 233 -10.18 12.26 -8.97
CA LEU A 233 -9.53 12.66 -10.23
C LEU A 233 -9.24 11.48 -11.16
N GLY A 234 -9.27 10.25 -10.64
CA GLY A 234 -9.03 9.02 -11.40
C GLY A 234 -7.56 8.78 -11.78
N ALA A 235 -6.64 9.60 -11.26
CA ALA A 235 -5.20 9.49 -11.46
C ALA A 235 -4.50 10.42 -10.46
N ILE A 236 -3.22 10.19 -10.20
CA ILE A 236 -2.38 11.18 -9.54
C ILE A 236 -2.11 12.32 -10.54
N ARG A 237 -2.62 13.52 -10.24
CA ARG A 237 -2.43 14.75 -11.04
C ARG A 237 -1.51 15.76 -10.37
N PHE A 238 -1.38 15.68 -9.06
CA PHE A 238 -0.56 16.55 -8.23
C PHE A 238 0.61 15.76 -7.66
N GLU A 239 1.84 16.23 -7.89
CA GLU A 239 3.06 15.55 -7.45
C GLU A 239 3.12 15.30 -5.95
N GLN A 240 2.44 16.12 -5.15
CA GLN A 240 2.37 15.97 -3.70
C GLN A 240 1.76 14.63 -3.26
N GLY A 241 0.92 14.01 -4.11
CA GLY A 241 0.33 12.70 -3.83
C GLY A 241 1.03 11.57 -4.58
N LEU A 242 2.24 11.78 -5.07
CA LEU A 242 3.10 10.67 -5.45
C LEU A 242 3.42 9.84 -4.20
N PRO A 243 3.43 8.49 -4.29
CA PRO A 243 3.82 7.64 -3.17
C PRO A 243 5.23 7.96 -2.68
N VAL A 244 5.49 7.61 -1.43
CA VAL A 244 6.74 7.94 -0.71
C VAL A 244 7.99 7.48 -1.44
N GLU A 245 7.94 6.37 -2.16
CA GLU A 245 9.04 5.86 -2.99
C GLU A 245 9.46 6.83 -4.12
N CYS A 246 8.58 7.74 -4.54
CA CYS A 246 8.87 8.76 -5.55
C CYS A 246 9.48 10.04 -4.94
N ARG A 247 9.61 10.14 -3.61
CA ARG A 247 10.27 11.31 -3.00
C ARG A 247 11.77 11.27 -3.30
N PRO A 248 12.39 12.38 -3.73
CA PRO A 248 13.81 12.38 -4.11
C PRO A 248 14.76 11.89 -3.00
N ASP A 249 14.52 12.31 -1.76
CA ASP A 249 15.31 11.93 -0.59
C ASP A 249 15.17 10.43 -0.26
N VAL A 250 13.93 9.92 -0.30
CA VAL A 250 13.65 8.50 -0.04
C VAL A 250 14.21 7.63 -1.15
N TYR A 251 14.00 8.00 -2.42
CA TYR A 251 14.48 7.24 -3.56
C TYR A 251 16.01 7.10 -3.54
N ALA A 252 16.73 8.20 -3.33
CA ALA A 252 18.18 8.19 -3.26
C ALA A 252 18.70 7.31 -2.12
N ARG A 253 18.06 7.40 -0.94
CA ARG A 253 18.40 6.54 0.20
C ARG A 253 18.07 5.07 -0.05
N ALA A 254 16.93 4.77 -0.67
CA ALA A 254 16.53 3.40 -0.99
C ALA A 254 17.48 2.77 -2.02
N GLN A 255 17.89 3.54 -3.04
CA GLN A 255 18.87 3.10 -4.02
C GLN A 255 20.25 2.85 -3.38
N ALA A 256 20.65 3.67 -2.40
CA ALA A 256 21.88 3.44 -1.64
C ALA A 256 21.77 2.20 -0.73
N GLY A 257 20.69 2.09 0.04
CA GLY A 257 20.45 0.94 0.93
C GLY A 257 20.36 -0.38 0.18
N LEU A 258 19.80 -0.38 -1.03
CA LEU A 258 19.71 -1.56 -1.88
C LEU A 258 21.07 -2.13 -2.30
N LYS A 259 22.14 -1.33 -2.35
CA LYS A 259 23.47 -1.82 -2.75
C LYS A 259 24.07 -2.76 -1.72
N GLU A 260 23.78 -2.52 -0.44
CA GLU A 260 24.32 -3.28 0.69
C GLU A 260 23.30 -4.27 1.28
N CYS A 261 22.03 -4.17 0.88
CA CYS A 261 20.95 -5.03 1.38
C CYS A 261 20.90 -6.36 0.61
N ASP A 262 20.90 -7.46 1.36
CA ASP A 262 20.60 -8.79 0.84
C ASP A 262 19.07 -8.97 0.71
N VAL A 263 18.56 -8.92 -0.52
CA VAL A 263 17.12 -8.97 -0.81
C VAL A 263 16.69 -10.38 -1.23
N HIS A 264 15.80 -10.97 -0.44
CA HIS A 264 15.21 -12.28 -0.68
C HIS A 264 13.74 -12.15 -1.06
N PHE A 265 13.30 -13.01 -1.97
CA PHE A 265 11.90 -13.10 -2.37
C PHE A 265 11.37 -14.50 -2.10
N VAL A 266 10.25 -14.60 -1.39
CA VAL A 266 9.63 -15.87 -1.02
C VAL A 266 8.21 -15.92 -1.57
N GLU A 267 7.96 -16.84 -2.49
CA GLU A 267 6.59 -17.15 -2.92
C GLU A 267 5.95 -18.12 -1.93
N GLY A 268 4.84 -17.72 -1.31
CA GLY A 268 4.12 -18.58 -0.39
C GLY A 268 3.26 -17.84 0.63
N ASP A 269 2.63 -18.62 1.51
CA ASP A 269 1.91 -18.09 2.66
C ASP A 269 2.89 -17.47 3.66
N VAL A 270 2.68 -16.19 4.00
CA VAL A 270 3.46 -15.46 4.99
C VAL A 270 3.54 -16.18 6.33
N MET A 271 2.46 -16.84 6.77
CA MET A 271 2.44 -17.56 8.05
C MET A 271 3.39 -18.77 8.07
N GLY A 272 3.73 -19.32 6.90
CA GLY A 272 4.69 -20.41 6.74
C GLY A 272 6.10 -19.95 6.34
N ALA A 273 6.32 -18.66 6.09
CA ALA A 273 7.52 -18.16 5.44
C ALA A 273 8.56 -17.54 6.40
N PHE A 274 8.21 -17.26 7.65
CA PHE A 274 9.07 -16.52 8.59
C PHE A 274 10.49 -17.08 8.74
N GLY A 275 10.65 -18.41 8.69
CA GLY A 275 11.95 -19.07 8.84
C GLY A 275 12.69 -19.37 7.54
N VAL A 276 12.07 -19.15 6.37
CA VAL A 276 12.60 -19.63 5.07
C VAL A 276 13.95 -19.04 4.73
N THR A 277 14.17 -17.77 5.07
CA THR A 277 15.43 -17.06 4.81
C THR A 277 16.29 -16.96 6.08
N GLY A 278 15.94 -17.66 7.15
CA GLY A 278 16.53 -17.52 8.49
C GLY A 278 15.69 -16.64 9.43
N GLY A 279 16.04 -16.66 10.72
CA GLY A 279 15.33 -15.92 11.78
C GLY A 279 15.88 -14.51 12.03
N ASP A 280 15.89 -14.11 13.31
CA ASP A 280 16.36 -12.80 13.80
C ASP A 280 15.67 -11.58 13.14
N ILE A 281 14.36 -11.70 12.88
CA ILE A 281 13.56 -10.61 12.32
C ILE A 281 13.49 -9.45 13.33
N ASP A 282 14.00 -8.29 12.95
CA ASP A 282 13.92 -7.05 13.74
C ASP A 282 12.65 -6.27 13.45
N TYR A 283 12.13 -6.39 12.23
CA TYR A 283 10.93 -5.70 11.79
C TYR A 283 10.09 -6.61 10.91
N LEU A 284 8.85 -6.86 11.31
CA LEU A 284 7.89 -7.70 10.62
C LEU A 284 6.68 -6.87 10.19
N SER A 285 6.48 -6.68 8.88
CA SER A 285 5.28 -6.05 8.32
C SER A 285 4.31 -7.09 7.77
N LEU A 286 3.17 -7.27 8.45
CA LEU A 286 2.12 -8.23 8.06
C LEU A 286 1.00 -7.61 7.23
N SER A 287 0.99 -6.29 7.01
CA SER A 287 -0.12 -5.62 6.29
C SER A 287 -1.48 -6.03 6.88
N ASP A 288 -2.54 -6.04 6.09
CA ASP A 288 -3.90 -6.47 6.46
C ASP A 288 -4.09 -8.00 6.32
N VAL A 289 -3.05 -8.77 6.02
CA VAL A 289 -3.19 -10.22 5.79
C VAL A 289 -3.81 -10.97 6.97
N PRO A 290 -3.47 -10.68 8.25
CA PRO A 290 -4.14 -11.30 9.40
C PRO A 290 -5.68 -11.22 9.34
N SER A 291 -6.23 -10.13 8.79
CA SER A 291 -7.68 -9.93 8.62
C SER A 291 -8.32 -10.88 7.61
N PHE A 292 -7.55 -11.58 6.79
CA PHE A 292 -8.06 -12.58 5.83
C PHE A 292 -7.88 -14.02 6.32
N LEU A 293 -7.27 -14.22 7.49
CA LEU A 293 -7.06 -15.55 8.07
C LEU A 293 -8.31 -16.03 8.81
N PRO A 294 -8.55 -17.36 8.91
CA PRO A 294 -9.47 -17.91 9.90
C PRO A 294 -9.12 -17.44 11.31
N ASP A 295 -10.11 -17.26 12.20
CA ASP A 295 -9.89 -16.67 13.54
C ASP A 295 -8.73 -17.33 14.31
N GLU A 296 -8.65 -18.65 14.31
CA GLU A 296 -7.58 -19.38 15.01
C GLU A 296 -6.18 -19.00 14.49
N ALA A 297 -6.02 -18.87 13.17
CA ALA A 297 -4.75 -18.48 12.56
C ALA A 297 -4.48 -16.97 12.76
N ALA A 298 -5.51 -16.13 12.66
CA ALA A 298 -5.41 -14.68 12.88
C ALA A 298 -4.90 -14.37 14.29
N VAL A 299 -5.49 -14.94 15.33
CA VAL A 299 -5.08 -14.67 16.72
C VAL A 299 -3.69 -15.24 17.03
N ARG A 300 -3.24 -16.28 16.31
CA ARG A 300 -1.93 -16.90 16.51
C ARG A 300 -0.82 -16.33 15.63
N CYS A 301 -1.09 -15.35 14.77
CA CYS A 301 -0.10 -14.83 13.81
C CYS A 301 1.23 -14.42 14.46
N LEU A 302 1.20 -13.73 15.60
CA LEU A 302 2.41 -13.36 16.35
C LEU A 302 3.11 -14.58 16.97
N GLN A 303 2.35 -15.56 17.44
CA GLN A 303 2.92 -16.80 18.01
C GLN A 303 3.64 -17.64 16.95
N LEU A 304 3.18 -17.60 15.70
CA LEU A 304 3.86 -18.25 14.58
C LEU A 304 5.16 -17.53 14.19
N ALA A 305 5.17 -16.19 14.26
CA ALA A 305 6.36 -15.39 13.97
C ALA A 305 7.41 -15.44 15.09
N ARG A 306 6.98 -15.59 16.36
CA ARG A 306 7.81 -15.49 17.56
C ARG A 306 9.16 -16.22 17.50
N PRO A 307 9.24 -17.50 17.06
CA PRO A 307 10.51 -18.24 17.06
C PRO A 307 11.56 -17.64 16.12
N TYR A 308 11.14 -16.78 15.18
CA TYR A 308 11.98 -16.15 14.18
C TYR A 308 12.21 -14.66 14.45
N MET A 309 11.53 -14.08 15.43
CA MET A 309 11.70 -12.68 15.83
C MET A 309 12.89 -12.53 16.77
N ARG A 310 13.68 -11.46 16.58
CA ARG A 310 14.68 -11.07 17.57
C ARG A 310 13.98 -10.44 18.78
N LYS A 311 14.52 -10.66 19.99
CA LYS A 311 14.09 -9.93 21.18
C LYS A 311 14.23 -8.41 20.96
N GLY A 312 13.16 -7.67 21.22
CA GLY A 312 13.07 -6.24 20.94
C GLY A 312 12.62 -5.88 19.52
N GLY A 313 12.52 -6.86 18.62
CA GLY A 313 11.99 -6.69 17.27
C GLY A 313 10.52 -6.28 17.27
N LEU A 314 10.10 -5.58 16.22
CA LEU A 314 8.79 -4.98 16.08
C LEU A 314 7.97 -5.72 15.01
N ALA A 315 6.77 -6.17 15.36
CA ALA A 315 5.78 -6.63 14.40
C ALA A 315 4.68 -5.57 14.21
N VAL A 316 4.30 -5.31 12.97
CA VAL A 316 3.28 -4.33 12.59
C VAL A 316 2.17 -5.05 11.84
N ILE A 317 0.94 -4.87 12.32
CA ILE A 317 -0.27 -5.45 11.74
C ILE A 317 -1.20 -4.30 11.35
N ARG A 318 -1.82 -4.42 10.19
CA ARG A 318 -2.89 -3.52 9.76
C ARG A 318 -4.24 -4.22 9.81
N GLY A 319 -5.29 -3.43 9.98
CA GLY A 319 -6.68 -3.86 9.98
C GLY A 319 -7.56 -2.79 9.33
N HIS A 320 -8.34 -3.13 8.31
CA HIS A 320 -9.30 -2.15 7.76
C HIS A 320 -10.64 -2.18 8.52
N VAL A 321 -11.43 -3.22 8.31
CA VAL A 321 -12.78 -3.35 8.92
C VAL A 321 -12.92 -4.57 9.84
N ARG A 322 -11.94 -5.48 9.77
CA ARG A 322 -11.73 -6.55 10.72
C ARG A 322 -10.44 -6.26 11.45
N LEU A 323 -10.53 -6.08 12.76
CA LEU A 323 -9.38 -5.84 13.62
C LEU A 323 -9.00 -7.14 14.31
N VAL A 324 -7.77 -7.61 14.08
CA VAL A 324 -7.27 -8.83 14.71
C VAL A 324 -6.71 -8.49 16.08
N GLN A 325 -7.07 -9.28 17.09
CA GLN A 325 -6.48 -9.20 18.43
C GLN A 325 -5.55 -10.40 18.62
N PRO A 326 -4.24 -10.27 18.31
CA PRO A 326 -3.32 -11.37 18.42
C PRO A 326 -3.03 -11.73 19.88
N LEU A 327 -2.72 -13.01 20.11
CA LEU A 327 -2.18 -13.52 21.35
C LEU A 327 -0.79 -12.92 21.61
N LEU A 328 -0.59 -12.40 22.82
CA LEU A 328 0.61 -11.61 23.17
C LEU A 328 1.66 -12.37 23.99
N GLU A 329 1.58 -13.71 24.15
CA GLU A 329 2.63 -14.43 24.86
C GLU A 329 3.99 -14.26 24.17
N GLY A 330 4.95 -13.61 24.84
CA GLY A 330 6.24 -13.27 24.23
C GLY A 330 6.25 -11.98 23.40
N PHE A 331 5.18 -11.20 23.47
CA PHE A 331 5.09 -9.85 22.93
C PHE A 331 4.52 -8.89 23.97
N LYS A 332 4.67 -7.59 23.71
CA LYS A 332 3.90 -6.54 24.36
C LYS A 332 3.32 -5.62 23.29
N ASP A 333 2.13 -5.09 23.55
CA ASP A 333 1.57 -4.01 22.74
C ASP A 333 2.42 -2.74 22.92
N ASP A 334 2.90 -2.21 21.81
CA ASP A 334 3.76 -1.03 21.72
C ASP A 334 3.15 0.03 20.78
N SER A 335 1.86 -0.10 20.45
CA SER A 335 1.16 0.76 19.49
C SER A 335 1.14 2.23 19.92
N LEU A 336 1.04 2.49 21.23
CA LEU A 336 1.07 3.85 21.78
C LEU A 336 2.37 4.62 21.47
N ARG A 337 3.50 3.91 21.32
CA ARG A 337 4.78 4.54 20.93
C ARG A 337 4.70 5.19 19.55
N PHE A 338 3.83 4.67 18.68
CA PHE A 338 3.69 5.09 17.29
C PHE A 338 2.40 5.84 17.00
N ALA A 339 1.62 6.21 18.02
CA ALA A 339 0.33 6.88 17.84
C ALA A 339 0.41 8.16 16.99
N ASP A 340 1.47 8.94 17.17
CA ASP A 340 1.74 10.15 16.38
C ASP A 340 2.04 9.83 14.90
N VAL A 341 2.86 8.80 14.64
CA VAL A 341 3.16 8.33 13.27
C VAL A 341 1.89 7.83 12.60
N VAL A 342 1.13 6.95 13.26
CA VAL A 342 -0.13 6.39 12.74
C VAL A 342 -1.18 7.47 12.51
N SER A 343 -1.21 8.54 13.33
CA SER A 343 -2.16 9.64 13.15
C SER A 343 -1.96 10.42 11.84
N ARG A 344 -0.76 10.34 11.24
CA ARG A 344 -0.42 11.01 9.98
C ARG A 344 -0.72 10.17 8.73
N GLU A 345 -1.16 8.93 8.88
CA GLU A 345 -1.47 8.03 7.77
C GLU A 345 -2.54 8.66 6.85
N THR A 346 -2.23 8.74 5.56
CA THR A 346 -2.95 9.61 4.61
C THR A 346 -4.01 8.91 3.74
N THR A 347 -4.21 7.60 3.90
CA THR A 347 -5.35 6.89 3.29
C THR A 347 -6.57 6.84 4.21
N GLY A 348 -6.34 6.89 5.52
CA GLY A 348 -7.33 6.73 6.59
C GLY A 348 -8.01 5.36 6.66
N LEU A 349 -7.60 4.40 5.82
CA LEU A 349 -8.23 3.09 5.74
C LEU A 349 -7.75 2.13 6.84
N TRP A 350 -6.55 2.35 7.36
CA TRP A 350 -5.86 1.34 8.16
C TRP A 350 -5.83 1.69 9.64
N HIS A 351 -6.30 0.77 10.47
CA HIS A 351 -5.86 0.64 11.85
C HIS A 351 -4.49 -0.04 11.83
N ILE A 352 -3.53 0.48 12.59
CA ILE A 352 -2.15 0.01 12.58
C ILE A 352 -1.73 -0.22 14.03
N ASP A 353 -1.44 -1.47 14.35
CA ASP A 353 -1.01 -1.91 15.67
C ASP A 353 0.43 -2.40 15.60
N ALA A 354 1.18 -2.17 16.67
CA ALA A 354 2.61 -2.49 16.75
C ALA A 354 2.91 -3.30 18.02
N PHE A 355 3.65 -4.40 17.87
CA PHE A 355 3.92 -5.35 18.94
C PHE A 355 5.42 -5.62 19.04
N GLN A 356 6.00 -5.43 20.22
CA GLN A 356 7.42 -5.69 20.45
C GLN A 356 7.63 -7.09 21.05
N ALA A 357 8.53 -7.89 20.47
CA ALA A 357 8.93 -9.19 21.02
C ALA A 357 9.76 -9.04 22.30
N ILE A 358 9.52 -9.87 23.34
CA ILE A 358 10.14 -9.76 24.68
C ILE A 358 11.01 -10.93 25.09
#